data_AF-A0A964VAS7-F1
#
_entry.id   AF-A0A964VAS7-F1
#
_cell.length_a   1.000
_cell.length_b   1.000
_cell.length_c   1.000
_cell.angle_alpha   90.00
_cell.angle_beta   90.00
_cell.angle_gamma   90.00
#
_symmetry.space_group_name_H-M   'P 1'
#
loop_
_entity.id
_entity.type
_entity.pdbx_description
1 polymer ?
#
loop_
_entity_poly.entity_id
_entity_poly.type
_entity_poly.pdbx_seq_one_letter_code
_entity_poly.pdbx_strand_id
1 'polypeptide(L)' 'MTAILVPHLAEDALRQSAIPAIRRLTLNEDETEVVLQGVVSSYYMKQLAQEAVLPVLGQRKLRNLIAVVKE' A
#
# COMPACT_ATOMS: atom_id res chain seq x y z
N MET A 1 -11.51 7.34 -26.94
CA MET A 1 -11.02 6.39 -25.92
C MET A 1 -11.04 7.10 -24.58
N THR A 2 -12.07 6.86 -23.77
CA THR A 2 -12.19 7.43 -22.43
C THR A 2 -11.36 6.57 -21.49
N ALA A 3 -10.29 7.14 -20.92
CA ALA A 3 -9.58 6.49 -19.83
C ALA A 3 -10.57 6.37 -18.66
N ILE A 4 -10.98 5.15 -18.33
CA ILE A 4 -11.74 4.89 -17.11
C ILE A 4 -10.77 5.18 -15.96
N LEU A 5 -11.03 6.23 -15.19
CA LEU A 5 -10.28 6.49 -13.96
C LEU A 5 -10.56 5.33 -13.00
N VAL A 6 -9.63 4.39 -12.92
CA VAL A 6 -9.67 3.33 -11.91
C VAL A 6 -9.44 4.00 -10.55
N PRO A 7 -10.35 3.85 -9.57
CA PRO A 7 -10.15 4.44 -8.26
C PRO A 7 -8.92 3.85 -7.57
N HIS A 8 -7.90 4.68 -7.32
CA HIS A 8 -6.66 4.29 -6.62
C HIS A 8 -6.83 4.29 -5.08
N LEU A 9 -7.92 3.67 -4.60
CA LEU A 9 -8.31 3.71 -3.19
C LEU A 9 -7.22 3.18 -2.25
N ALA A 10 -6.45 2.19 -2.71
CA ALA A 10 -5.35 1.61 -1.95
C ALA A 10 -4.18 2.59 -1.81
N GLU A 11 -3.87 3.34 -2.87
CA GLU A 11 -2.83 4.37 -2.84
C GLU A 11 -3.25 5.55 -1.96
N ASP A 12 -4.51 5.98 -2.07
CA ASP A 12 -5.09 7.03 -1.23
C ASP A 12 -5.04 6.65 0.26
N ALA A 13 -5.34 5.39 0.60
CA ALA A 13 -5.26 4.91 1.98
C ALA A 13 -3.84 5.04 2.57
N LEU A 14 -2.79 4.77 1.78
CA LEU A 14 -1.41 4.99 2.21
C LEU A 14 -1.11 6.48 2.38
N ARG A 15 -1.56 7.31 1.43
CA ARG A 15 -1.32 8.77 1.42
C ARG A 15 -1.98 9.48 2.61
N GLN A 16 -3.08 8.94 3.14
CA GLN A 16 -3.76 9.46 4.32
C GLN A 16 -3.10 9.10 5.66
N SER A 17 -2.09 8.21 5.65
CA SER A 17 -1.40 7.82 6.89
C SER A 17 -0.73 9.02 7.56
N ALA A 18 -0.86 9.12 8.89
CA ALA A 18 -0.13 10.11 9.69
C ALA A 18 1.41 9.87 9.65
N ILE A 19 1.85 8.65 9.35
CA ILE A 19 3.26 8.25 9.37
C ILE A 19 3.92 8.57 8.02
N PRO A 20 4.92 9.48 7.95
CA PRO A 20 5.56 9.85 6.69
C PRO A 20 6.18 8.68 5.94
N ALA A 21 6.74 7.69 6.66
CA ALA A 21 7.32 6.51 6.05
C ALA A 21 6.30 5.67 5.27
N ILE A 22 5.05 5.60 5.74
CA ILE A 22 3.98 4.85 5.06
C ILE A 22 3.52 5.61 3.80
N ARG A 23 3.41 6.93 3.86
CA ARG A 23 3.06 7.77 2.68
C ARG A 23 4.08 7.69 1.55
N ARG A 24 5.32 7.30 1.83
CA ARG A 24 6.41 7.15 0.85
C ARG A 24 6.47 5.76 0.22
N LEU A 25 5.65 4.82 0.69
CA LEU A 25 5.59 3.49 0.08
C LEU A 25 4.98 3.60 -1.32
N THR A 26 5.44 2.72 -2.21
CA THR A 26 4.89 2.59 -3.55
C THR A 26 3.86 1.47 -3.56
N LEU A 27 2.80 1.68 -4.31
CA LEU A 27 1.74 0.71 -4.53
C LEU A 27 1.54 0.54 -6.03
N ASN A 28 1.57 -0.70 -6.49
CA ASN A 28 1.16 -1.08 -7.83
C ASN A 28 -0.05 -2.02 -7.71
N GLU A 29 -1.06 -1.84 -8.56
CA GLU A 29 -2.27 -2.65 -8.49
C GLU A 29 -2.77 -3.04 -9.88
N ASP A 30 -3.37 -4.22 -9.96
CA ASP A 30 -4.15 -4.70 -11.08
C ASP A 30 -5.48 -5.30 -10.58
N GLU A 31 -6.20 -5.98 -11.48
CA GLU A 31 -7.51 -6.58 -11.18
C GLU A 31 -7.43 -7.72 -10.15
N THR A 32 -6.24 -8.29 -9.92
CA THR A 32 -6.02 -9.51 -9.13
C THR A 32 -5.13 -9.30 -7.91
N GLU A 33 -4.24 -8.32 -7.94
CA GLU A 33 -3.23 -8.10 -6.90
C GLU A 33 -2.99 -6.62 -6.62
N VAL A 34 -2.68 -6.33 -5.35
CA VAL A 34 -2.10 -5.07 -4.88
C VAL A 34 -0.72 -5.38 -4.30
N VAL A 35 0.31 -4.71 -4.80
CA VAL A 35 1.70 -4.91 -4.42
C VAL A 35 2.20 -3.68 -3.66
N LEU A 36 2.54 -3.87 -2.38
CA LEU A 36 3.18 -2.85 -1.54
C LEU A 36 4.70 -2.99 -1.61
N GLN A 37 5.41 -1.90 -1.87
CA GLN A 37 6.86 -1.87 -2.01
C GLN A 37 7.47 -0.66 -1.27
N GLY A 38 8.71 -0.83 -0.80
CA GLY A 38 9.46 0.22 -0.13
C GLY A 38 10.20 -0.28 1.11
N VAL A 39 10.66 0.65 1.94
CA VAL A 39 11.42 0.35 3.16
C VAL A 39 10.80 1.08 4.34
N VAL A 40 10.72 0.41 5.49
CA VAL A 40 10.31 1.00 6.77
C VAL A 40 11.29 0.60 7.87
N SER A 41 11.32 1.37 8.96
CA SER A 41 12.24 1.13 10.07
C SER A 41 11.74 0.10 11.09
N SER A 42 10.49 -0.35 10.98
CA SER A 42 9.91 -1.30 11.93
C SER A 42 8.84 -2.20 11.32
N TYR A 43 8.69 -3.40 11.87
CA TYR A 43 7.58 -4.30 11.54
C TYR A 43 6.22 -3.70 11.89
N TYR A 44 6.15 -2.84 12.91
CA TYR A 44 4.94 -2.08 13.25
C TYR A 44 4.48 -1.22 12.06
N MET A 45 5.39 -0.47 11.43
CA MET A 45 5.05 0.32 10.23
C MET A 45 4.67 -0.57 9.04
N LYS A 46 5.34 -1.72 8.86
CA LYS A 46 4.99 -2.69 7.81
C LYS A 46 3.56 -3.22 8.01
N GLN A 47 3.17 -3.49 9.26
CA GLN A 47 1.82 -3.92 9.60
C GLN A 47 0.79 -2.81 9.37
N LEU A 48 1.06 -1.59 9.83
CA LEU A 48 0.15 -0.45 9.61
C LEU A 48 -0.08 -0.15 8.12
N ALA A 49 0.97 -0.22 7.30
CA ALA A 49 0.83 -0.03 5.86
C ALA A 49 -0.06 -1.11 5.22
N GLN A 50 0.05 -2.35 5.69
CA GLN A 50 -0.80 -3.45 5.25
C GLN A 50 -2.25 -3.24 5.71
N GLU A 51 -2.48 -2.93 6.99
CA GLU A 51 -3.81 -2.69 7.54
C GLU A 51 -4.53 -1.52 6.86
N ALA A 52 -3.81 -0.47 6.47
CA ALA A 52 -4.40 0.66 5.74
C ALA A 52 -5.05 0.24 4.41
N VAL A 53 -4.49 -0.78 3.74
CA VAL A 53 -4.94 -1.22 2.41
C VAL A 53 -5.98 -2.34 2.47
N LEU A 54 -6.01 -3.13 3.54
CA LEU A 54 -6.94 -4.27 3.65
C LEU A 54 -8.43 -3.92 3.41
N PRO A 55 -8.98 -2.79 3.92
CA PRO A 55 -10.40 -2.46 3.71
C PRO A 55 -10.79 -2.22 2.25
N VAL A 56 -9.83 -1.83 1.41
CA VAL A 56 -10.04 -1.47 0.00
C VAL A 56 -9.49 -2.52 -0.97
N LEU A 57 -9.03 -3.66 -0.44
CA LEU A 57 -8.44 -4.74 -1.22
C LEU A 57 -9.50 -5.47 -2.08
N GLY A 58 -10.73 -5.59 -1.57
CA GLY A 58 -11.80 -6.34 -2.22
C GLY A 58 -11.43 -7.83 -2.34
N GLN A 59 -11.54 -8.38 -3.55
CA GLN A 59 -11.16 -9.78 -3.86
C GLN A 59 -9.69 -9.94 -4.27
N ARG A 60 -8.95 -8.83 -4.37
CA ARG A 60 -7.54 -8.85 -4.79
C ARG A 60 -6.67 -9.46 -3.70
N LYS A 61 -5.53 -10.02 -4.10
CA LYS A 61 -4.49 -10.46 -3.17
C LYS A 61 -3.63 -9.27 -2.76
N LEU A 62 -3.16 -9.26 -1.52
CA LEU A 62 -2.15 -8.31 -1.08
C LEU A 62 -0.78 -8.99 -1.08
N ARG A 63 0.17 -8.42 -1.82
CA ARG A 63 1.57 -8.83 -1.80
C ARG A 63 2.44 -7.75 -1.16
N ASN A 64 2.86 -8.03 0.07
CA ASN A 64 3.63 -7.08 0.86
C ASN A 64 5.15 -7.32 0.71
N LEU A 65 5.78 -6.59 -0.21
CA LEU A 65 7.22 -6.61 -0.47
C LEU A 65 7.99 -5.51 0.28
N ILE A 66 7.39 -4.90 1.30
CA ILE A 66 8.07 -3.88 2.12
C ILE A 66 9.24 -4.53 2.88
N ALA A 67 10.44 -3.99 2.73
CA ALA A 67 11.59 -4.39 3.54
C ALA A 67 11.58 -3.66 4.88
N VAL A 68 12.00 -4.34 5.94
CA VAL A 68 12.23 -3.73 7.25
C VAL A 68 13.73 -3.64 7.45
N VAL A 69 14.25 -2.42 7.59
CA VAL A 69 15.67 -2.14 7.81
C VAL A 69 15.78 -1.38 9.12
N LYS A 70 16.57 -1.87 10.09
CA LYS A 70 16.88 -1.10 11.30
C LYS A 70 17.70 0.12 10.87
N GLU A 71 17.23 1.30 11.25
CA GLU A 71 18.04 2.52 11.24
C GLU A 71 19.19 2.42 12.25
#